data_AF-A0AA36C572-F1
#
_entry.id   AF-A0AA36C572-F1
#
_cell.length_a   1.000
_cell.length_b   1.000
_cell.length_c   1.000
_cell.angle_alpha   90.00
_cell.angle_beta   90.00
_cell.angle_gamma   90.00
#
_symmetry.space_group_name_H-M   'P 1'
#
loop_
_entity.id
_entity.type
_entity.pdbx_description
1 polymer ?
#
loop_
_entity_poly.entity_id
_entity_poly.type
_entity_poly.pdbx_seq_one_letter_code
_entity_poly.pdbx_strand_id
1 'polypeptide(L)'
;PSSISCCPSGLRPQEYRLATINLGNNDGKNLSEARQFRSKEITKSNVVDDMVASNKILYPDNKKPDHTVVIKYVPFVGDSKRAMDEYVCSIFMGGRQTFVIHNTCEDSLLATPLIYDLAILTELATRIQYSVNGRGYEQFNEVLSILSLLLKAPMVPAGTPVSNAFMRQFAAVSKLIAACAGIASDADLQLEFFTTLNKAKC
;
A
#
# COMPACT_ATOMS: atom_id res chain seq x y z
N PRO A 1 -9.45 20.87 -7.60
CA PRO A 1 -9.81 20.17 -6.35
C PRO A 1 -10.08 18.68 -6.62
N SER A 2 -9.03 18.00 -7.06
CA SER A 2 -9.02 16.59 -7.46
C SER A 2 -8.30 15.81 -6.39
N SER A 3 -9.02 15.49 -5.31
CA SER A 3 -8.62 14.40 -4.42
C SER A 3 -8.73 13.12 -5.24
N ILE A 4 -7.60 12.69 -5.82
CA ILE A 4 -7.47 11.39 -6.48
C ILE A 4 -7.99 10.37 -5.47
N SER A 5 -9.16 9.80 -5.72
CA SER A 5 -9.80 8.87 -4.79
C SER A 5 -9.05 7.54 -4.84
N CYS A 6 -8.84 6.88 -3.70
CA CYS A 6 -8.20 5.57 -3.68
C CYS A 6 -9.09 4.46 -4.27
N CYS A 7 -10.37 4.73 -4.52
CA CYS A 7 -11.27 3.85 -5.29
C CYS A 7 -11.51 4.43 -6.70
N PRO A 8 -10.56 4.27 -7.64
CA PRO A 8 -10.59 4.95 -8.94
C PRO A 8 -11.79 4.54 -9.82
N SER A 9 -12.37 3.36 -9.59
CA SER A 9 -13.50 2.83 -10.36
C SER A 9 -14.88 3.27 -9.87
N GLY A 10 -14.98 4.04 -8.78
CA GLY A 10 -16.27 4.46 -8.23
C GLY A 10 -17.10 3.32 -7.63
N LEU A 11 -16.51 2.14 -7.43
CA LEU A 11 -17.12 1.00 -6.75
C LEU A 11 -17.10 1.23 -5.24
N ARG A 12 -18.22 0.97 -4.55
CA ARG A 12 -18.30 1.04 -3.09
C ARG A 12 -18.15 -0.35 -2.49
N PRO A 13 -16.99 -0.71 -1.92
CA PRO A 13 -16.90 -1.86 -1.02
C PRO A 13 -17.92 -1.74 0.11
N GLN A 14 -18.89 -2.66 0.18
CA GLN A 14 -19.80 -2.72 1.34
C GLN A 14 -19.25 -3.66 2.40
N GLU A 15 -18.59 -4.72 1.94
CA GLU A 15 -18.07 -5.75 2.81
C GLU A 15 -16.72 -6.24 2.28
N TYR A 16 -15.69 -6.15 3.12
CA TYR A 16 -14.43 -6.85 2.94
C TYR A 16 -14.48 -8.11 3.80
N ARG A 17 -15.17 -9.14 3.30
CA ARG A 17 -15.27 -10.38 4.06
C ARG A 17 -14.01 -11.20 3.82
N LEU A 18 -13.25 -11.40 4.89
CA LEU A 18 -12.19 -12.40 5.03
C LEU A 18 -10.90 -12.12 4.26
N ALA A 19 -9.80 -12.14 5.01
CA ALA A 19 -8.54 -12.75 4.58
C ALA A 19 -8.35 -13.98 5.47
N THR A 20 -8.75 -15.18 5.01
CA THR A 20 -8.41 -16.42 5.73
C THR A 20 -7.02 -16.85 5.29
N ILE A 21 -6.09 -16.78 6.22
CA ILE A 21 -4.69 -17.12 5.99
C ILE A 21 -4.39 -18.42 6.74
N ASN A 22 -4.13 -19.48 5.99
CA ASN A 22 -3.62 -20.73 6.54
C ASN A 22 -2.09 -20.75 6.37
N LEU A 23 -1.36 -20.94 7.47
CA LEU A 23 0.09 -21.00 7.49
C LEU A 23 0.55 -22.11 8.45
N GLY A 24 1.56 -22.89 8.07
CA GLY A 24 2.06 -24.04 8.82
C GLY A 24 3.49 -23.88 9.36
N ASN A 25 4.17 -22.79 9.03
CA ASN A 25 5.51 -22.48 9.49
C ASN A 25 5.53 -21.96 10.95
N ASN A 26 6.71 -21.64 11.47
CA ASN A 26 6.88 -21.16 12.84
C ASN A 26 6.19 -19.81 13.09
N ASP A 27 6.06 -18.96 12.06
CA ASP A 27 5.29 -17.73 12.17
C ASP A 27 3.80 -18.05 12.43
N GLY A 28 3.23 -18.99 11.68
CA GLY A 28 1.86 -19.46 11.89
C GLY A 28 1.65 -20.05 13.29
N LYS A 29 2.65 -20.77 13.80
CA LYS A 29 2.62 -21.33 15.17
C LYS A 29 2.62 -20.23 16.23
N ASN A 30 3.46 -19.20 16.09
CA ASN A 30 3.49 -18.07 17.03
C ASN A 30 2.19 -17.25 17.01
N LEU A 31 1.54 -17.17 15.84
CA LEU A 31 0.25 -16.49 15.69
C LEU A 31 -0.96 -17.27 16.20
N SER A 32 -0.77 -18.52 16.63
CA SER A 32 -1.85 -19.27 17.28
C SER A 32 -2.26 -18.66 18.64
N GLU A 33 -1.36 -17.88 19.26
CA GLU A 33 -1.65 -17.16 20.50
C GLU A 33 -2.35 -15.81 20.22
N ALA A 34 -3.43 -15.55 20.97
CA ALA A 34 -4.33 -14.42 20.72
C ALA A 34 -3.65 -13.04 20.80
N ARG A 35 -2.62 -12.89 21.65
CA ARG A 35 -1.91 -11.62 21.80
C ARG A 35 -1.08 -11.28 20.56
N GLN A 36 -0.39 -12.26 19.99
CA GLN A 36 0.41 -12.12 18.77
C GLN A 36 -0.50 -11.92 17.55
N PHE A 37 -1.63 -12.64 17.53
CA PHE A 37 -2.64 -12.47 16.49
C PHE A 37 -3.16 -11.02 16.42
N ARG A 38 -3.48 -10.42 17.58
CA ARG A 38 -4.02 -9.05 17.66
C ARG A 38 -3.12 -8.01 16.98
N SER A 39 -1.80 -8.12 17.12
CA SER A 39 -0.85 -7.21 16.46
C SER A 39 -0.93 -7.30 14.93
N LYS A 40 -1.07 -8.52 14.38
CA LYS A 40 -1.22 -8.71 12.92
C LYS A 40 -2.62 -8.35 12.42
N GLU A 41 -3.63 -8.54 13.24
CA GLU A 41 -5.01 -8.15 12.92
C GLU A 41 -5.13 -6.63 12.74
N ILE A 42 -4.57 -5.86 13.68
CA ILE A 42 -4.60 -4.39 13.63
C ILE A 42 -3.88 -3.88 12.37
N THR A 43 -2.65 -4.34 12.14
CA THR A 43 -1.85 -3.90 10.98
C THR A 43 -2.48 -4.31 9.65
N LYS A 44 -3.19 -5.45 9.58
CA LYS A 44 -3.90 -5.87 8.37
C LYS A 44 -5.18 -5.10 8.13
N SER A 45 -5.87 -4.66 9.18
CA SER A 45 -7.15 -3.95 9.07
C SER A 45 -6.99 -2.48 8.74
N ASN A 46 -5.90 -1.84 9.16
CA ASN A 46 -5.70 -0.40 8.95
C ASN A 46 -5.43 0.00 7.48
N VAL A 47 -5.19 -0.97 6.58
CA VAL A 47 -4.82 -0.72 5.18
C VAL A 47 -5.94 -0.08 4.36
N VAL A 48 -7.21 -0.24 4.76
CA VAL A 48 -8.37 0.28 4.02
C VAL A 48 -8.87 1.63 4.55
N ASP A 49 -8.34 2.11 5.68
CA ASP A 49 -8.87 3.28 6.38
C ASP A 49 -8.68 4.58 5.58
N ASP A 50 -7.49 4.78 5.03
CA ASP A 50 -7.17 5.94 4.17
C ASP A 50 -7.98 5.91 2.87
N MET A 51 -8.24 4.72 2.33
CA MET A 51 -9.04 4.56 1.13
C MET A 51 -10.50 4.97 1.34
N VAL A 52 -11.12 4.53 2.44
CA VAL A 52 -12.49 4.89 2.81
C VAL A 52 -12.61 6.40 3.05
N ALA A 53 -11.65 6.98 3.79
CA ALA A 53 -11.62 8.42 4.06
C ALA A 53 -11.45 9.28 2.79
N SER A 54 -10.83 8.73 1.75
CA SER A 54 -10.58 9.45 0.50
C SER A 54 -11.84 9.71 -0.35
N ASN A 55 -12.94 8.96 -0.14
CA ASN A 55 -14.13 9.06 -0.97
C ASN A 55 -15.43 9.23 -0.14
N LYS A 56 -15.75 10.49 0.17
CA LYS A 56 -16.97 10.88 0.90
C LYS A 56 -18.26 10.68 0.11
N ILE A 57 -18.20 10.51 -1.22
CA ILE A 57 -19.40 10.24 -2.03
C ILE A 57 -19.86 8.80 -1.80
N LEU A 58 -18.91 7.85 -1.80
CA LEU A 58 -19.21 6.45 -1.55
C LEU A 58 -19.45 6.18 -0.06
N TYR A 59 -18.75 6.90 0.83
CA TYR A 59 -18.87 6.76 2.28
C TYR A 59 -19.25 8.10 2.94
N PRO A 60 -20.51 8.56 2.80
CA PRO A 60 -20.94 9.85 3.36
C PRO A 60 -20.81 9.90 4.87
N ASP A 61 -21.06 8.79 5.56
CA ASP A 61 -21.00 8.69 7.01
C ASP A 61 -19.61 8.26 7.53
N ASN A 62 -18.60 8.14 6.66
CA ASN A 62 -17.31 7.50 6.96
C ASN A 62 -17.45 6.11 7.63
N LYS A 63 -18.60 5.44 7.45
CA LYS A 63 -18.83 4.12 8.00
C LYS A 63 -17.90 3.14 7.30
N LYS A 64 -16.97 2.58 8.08
CA LYS A 64 -16.05 1.56 7.58
C LYS A 64 -16.83 0.32 7.12
N PRO A 65 -16.47 -0.28 5.98
CA PRO A 65 -16.98 -1.58 5.58
C PRO A 65 -16.59 -2.65 6.61
N ASP A 66 -17.38 -3.70 6.72
CA ASP A 66 -17.05 -4.81 7.60
C ASP A 66 -15.77 -5.48 7.09
N HIS A 67 -14.76 -5.58 7.95
CA HIS A 67 -13.45 -6.15 7.62
C HIS A 67 -13.06 -7.15 8.70
N THR A 68 -12.89 -8.41 8.31
CA THR A 68 -12.51 -9.49 9.24
C THR A 68 -11.27 -10.20 8.74
N VAL A 69 -10.23 -10.27 9.59
CA VAL A 69 -8.99 -10.99 9.30
C VAL A 69 -8.99 -12.29 10.10
N VAL A 70 -8.70 -13.41 9.46
CA VAL A 70 -8.60 -14.71 10.16
C VAL A 70 -7.27 -15.37 9.80
N ILE A 71 -6.48 -15.74 10.80
CA ILE A 71 -5.25 -16.50 10.59
C ILE A 71 -5.38 -17.81 11.35
N LYS A 72 -5.24 -18.94 10.65
CA LYS A 72 -5.27 -20.27 11.24
C LYS A 72 -3.95 -20.98 11.03
N TYR A 73 -3.47 -21.61 12.09
CA TYR A 73 -2.30 -22.47 12.03
C TYR A 73 -2.69 -23.83 11.47
N VAL A 74 -2.12 -24.21 10.33
CA VAL A 74 -2.36 -25.50 9.66
C VAL A 74 -1.01 -26.14 9.34
N PRO A 75 -0.51 -27.08 10.16
CA PRO A 75 0.84 -27.63 10.00
C PRO A 75 1.14 -28.19 8.61
N PHE A 76 0.14 -28.79 7.95
CA PHE A 76 0.29 -29.46 6.66
C PHE A 76 0.76 -28.53 5.53
N VAL A 77 0.38 -27.24 5.54
CA VAL A 77 0.74 -26.33 4.46
C VAL A 77 2.16 -25.77 4.55
N GLY A 78 2.84 -25.97 5.68
CA GLY A 78 4.22 -25.50 5.88
C GLY A 78 4.37 -23.99 5.60
N ASP A 79 5.37 -23.63 4.79
CA ASP A 79 5.61 -22.23 4.37
C ASP A 79 4.68 -21.72 3.27
N SER A 80 3.89 -22.64 2.67
CA SER A 80 2.95 -22.35 1.59
C SER A 80 1.67 -21.74 2.14
N LYS A 81 1.72 -20.43 2.40
CA LYS A 81 0.61 -19.61 2.85
C LYS A 81 -0.55 -19.65 1.85
N ARG A 82 -1.74 -20.04 2.31
CA ARG A 82 -2.98 -19.94 1.53
C ARG A 82 -3.78 -18.75 2.03
N ALA A 83 -3.94 -17.72 1.18
CA ALA A 83 -4.81 -16.59 1.44
C ALA A 83 -6.10 -16.76 0.63
N MET A 84 -7.24 -16.66 1.29
CA MET A 84 -8.56 -16.63 0.67
C MET A 84 -9.23 -15.31 1.05
N ASP A 85 -9.50 -14.49 0.04
CA ASP A 85 -10.08 -13.17 0.20
C ASP A 85 -11.40 -13.04 -0.55
N GLU A 86 -12.43 -12.46 0.08
CA GLU A 86 -13.74 -12.19 -0.54
C GLU A 86 -14.07 -10.68 -0.46
N TYR A 87 -14.26 -10.06 -1.63
CA TYR A 87 -14.58 -8.65 -1.76
C TYR A 87 -15.99 -8.48 -2.28
N VAL A 88 -16.90 -7.92 -1.48
CA VAL A 88 -18.27 -7.62 -1.91
C VAL A 88 -18.45 -6.11 -2.05
N CYS A 89 -18.60 -5.69 -3.29
CA CYS A 89 -18.82 -4.30 -3.67
C CYS A 89 -20.29 -4.08 -4.05
N SER A 90 -20.84 -2.94 -3.66
CA SER A 90 -22.07 -2.43 -4.24
C SER A 90 -21.77 -1.64 -5.50
N ILE A 91 -22.50 -1.97 -6.55
CA ILE A 91 -22.42 -1.36 -7.88
C ILE A 91 -23.67 -0.52 -8.17
N PHE A 92 -23.75 0.00 -9.39
CA PHE A 92 -24.86 0.79 -9.88
C PHE A 92 -26.23 0.13 -9.63
N MET A 93 -27.24 0.94 -9.32
CA MET A 93 -28.62 0.51 -9.03
C MET A 93 -28.76 -0.53 -7.91
N GLY A 94 -27.85 -0.53 -6.94
CA GLY A 94 -27.92 -1.46 -5.80
C GLY A 94 -27.54 -2.89 -6.15
N GLY A 95 -26.96 -3.13 -7.33
CA GLY A 95 -26.36 -4.41 -7.66
C GLY A 95 -25.18 -4.74 -6.74
N ARG A 96 -24.78 -6.01 -6.72
CA ARG A 96 -23.61 -6.48 -5.96
C ARG A 96 -22.63 -7.17 -6.90
N GLN A 97 -21.35 -6.89 -6.69
CA GLN A 97 -20.24 -7.56 -7.35
C GLN A 97 -19.41 -8.25 -6.28
N THR A 98 -19.15 -9.54 -6.45
CA THR A 98 -18.35 -10.34 -5.51
C THR A 98 -17.11 -10.83 -6.21
N PHE A 99 -15.95 -10.59 -5.62
CA PHE A 99 -14.68 -11.16 -6.06
C PHE A 99 -14.19 -12.13 -5.02
N VAL A 100 -13.87 -13.36 -5.44
CA VAL A 100 -13.25 -14.36 -4.58
C VAL A 100 -11.84 -14.60 -5.12
N ILE A 101 -10.84 -14.35 -4.30
CA ILE A 101 -9.43 -14.47 -4.64
C ILE A 101 -8.82 -15.55 -3.76
N HIS A 102 -8.20 -16.55 -4.39
CA HIS A 102 -7.38 -17.53 -3.69
C HIS A 102 -5.94 -17.37 -4.14
N ASN A 103 -5.06 -17.02 -3.21
CA ASN A 103 -3.65 -16.83 -3.46
C ASN A 103 -2.83 -17.86 -2.68
N THR A 104 -1.97 -18.59 -3.39
CA THR A 104 -0.98 -19.49 -2.80
C THR A 104 0.37 -18.82 -2.87
N CYS A 105 0.96 -18.55 -1.72
CA CYS A 105 2.20 -17.81 -1.60
C CYS A 105 3.18 -18.58 -0.73
N GLU A 106 4.41 -18.76 -1.18
CA GLU A 106 5.50 -19.14 -0.29
C GLU A 106 5.92 -17.88 0.48
N ASP A 107 5.62 -17.82 1.77
CA ASP A 107 5.74 -16.58 2.56
C ASP A 107 7.20 -16.12 2.64
N SER A 108 8.13 -17.06 2.82
CA SER A 108 9.56 -16.75 2.89
C SER A 108 10.10 -16.23 1.55
N LEU A 109 9.62 -16.78 0.43
CA LEU A 109 10.05 -16.33 -0.91
C LEU A 109 9.52 -14.95 -1.26
N LEU A 110 8.36 -14.57 -0.75
CA LEU A 110 7.85 -13.20 -0.89
C LEU A 110 8.52 -12.22 0.08
N ALA A 111 8.84 -12.65 1.30
CA ALA A 111 9.43 -11.78 2.32
C ALA A 111 10.91 -11.45 2.05
N THR A 112 11.68 -12.41 1.56
CA THR A 112 13.13 -12.25 1.32
C THR A 112 13.48 -11.05 0.40
N PRO A 113 12.90 -10.89 -0.81
CA PRO A 113 13.20 -9.74 -1.66
C PRO A 113 12.79 -8.41 -1.03
N LEU A 114 11.68 -8.37 -0.29
CA LEU A 114 11.24 -7.14 0.41
C LEU A 114 12.27 -6.68 1.45
N ILE A 115 12.94 -7.62 2.13
CA ILE A 115 14.01 -7.30 3.08
C ILE A 115 15.22 -6.68 2.35
N TYR A 116 15.58 -7.22 1.19
CA TYR A 116 16.66 -6.65 0.37
C TYR A 116 16.31 -5.23 -0.09
N ASP A 117 15.09 -5.02 -0.58
CA ASP A 117 14.63 -3.70 -1.03
C ASP A 117 14.62 -2.67 0.12
N LEU A 118 14.21 -3.08 1.33
CA LEU A 118 14.27 -2.23 2.51
C LEU A 118 15.70 -1.78 2.82
N ALA A 119 16.66 -2.71 2.80
CA ALA A 119 18.06 -2.40 3.06
C ALA A 119 18.65 -1.47 1.99
N ILE A 120 18.38 -1.76 0.71
CA ILE A 120 18.87 -0.99 -0.43
C ILE A 120 18.30 0.43 -0.43
N LEU A 121 16.99 0.59 -0.25
CA LEU A 121 16.35 1.91 -0.23
C LEU A 121 16.77 2.73 1.01
N THR A 122 16.98 2.07 2.15
CA THR A 122 17.49 2.75 3.35
C THR A 122 18.89 3.28 3.11
N GLU A 123 19.79 2.47 2.53
CA GLU A 123 21.15 2.89 2.19
C GLU A 123 21.17 4.01 1.13
N LEU A 124 20.28 3.95 0.13
CA LEU A 124 20.13 5.03 -0.83
C LEU A 124 19.68 6.33 -0.15
N ALA A 125 18.73 6.25 0.78
CA ALA A 125 18.20 7.41 1.50
C ALA A 125 19.24 8.11 2.37
N THR A 126 20.21 7.39 2.96
CA THR A 126 21.28 8.01 3.75
C THR A 126 22.26 8.82 2.91
N ARG A 127 22.37 8.51 1.61
CA ARG A 127 23.22 9.23 0.65
C ARG A 127 22.54 10.45 0.03
N ILE A 128 21.22 10.57 0.13
CA ILE A 128 20.49 11.71 -0.43
C ILE A 128 20.49 12.87 0.57
N GLN A 129 20.83 14.05 0.08
CA GLN A 129 20.76 15.31 0.83
C GLN A 129 20.00 16.34 0.01
N TYR A 130 19.29 17.23 0.68
CA TYR A 130 18.57 18.32 0.04
C TYR A 130 18.91 19.66 0.71
N SER A 131 18.78 20.76 -0.04
CA SER A 131 18.97 22.11 0.47
C SER A 131 17.64 22.85 0.42
N VAL A 132 17.29 23.50 1.53
CA VAL A 132 16.10 24.35 1.62
C VAL A 132 16.53 25.81 1.54
N ASN A 133 16.07 26.52 0.51
CA ASN A 133 16.33 27.96 0.33
C ASN A 133 17.83 28.35 0.35
N GLY A 134 18.71 27.48 -0.16
CA GLY A 134 20.15 27.74 -0.20
C GLY A 134 20.84 27.73 1.17
N ARG A 135 20.11 27.34 2.23
CA ARG A 135 20.71 26.96 3.52
C ARG A 135 21.26 25.54 3.36
N GLY A 136 22.28 25.18 4.12
CA GLY A 136 23.11 23.98 3.93
C GLY A 136 22.36 22.67 3.69
N TYR A 137 23.10 21.64 3.27
CA TYR A 137 22.53 20.33 2.97
C TYR A 137 22.06 19.63 4.25
N GLU A 138 20.80 19.19 4.25
CA GLU A 138 20.18 18.41 5.30
C GLU A 138 19.79 17.01 4.78
N GLN A 139 19.75 16.04 5.68
CA GLN A 139 19.28 14.68 5.39
C GLN A 139 17.76 14.60 5.54
N PHE A 140 17.17 13.52 5.02
CA PHE A 140 15.75 13.23 5.21
C PHE A 140 15.39 13.07 6.70
N ASN A 141 14.09 13.17 6.98
CA ASN A 141 13.53 12.91 8.30
C ASN A 141 13.93 11.51 8.80
N GLU A 142 14.16 11.37 10.11
CA GLU A 142 14.46 10.09 10.77
C GLU A 142 13.42 9.01 10.45
N VAL A 143 12.15 9.40 10.30
CA VAL A 143 11.09 8.50 9.86
C VAL A 143 11.01 8.49 8.33
N LEU A 144 11.66 7.49 7.72
CA LEU A 144 11.71 7.28 6.27
C LEU A 144 10.40 6.72 5.71
N SER A 145 9.40 7.60 5.51
CA SER A 145 8.10 7.23 4.94
C SER A 145 8.17 6.73 3.49
N ILE A 146 9.29 6.88 2.79
CA ILE A 146 9.53 6.30 1.45
C ILE A 146 9.50 4.76 1.47
N LEU A 147 9.81 4.15 2.61
CA LEU A 147 9.81 2.69 2.79
C LEU A 147 8.40 2.11 2.94
N SER A 148 7.37 2.97 2.95
CA SER A 148 5.97 2.54 3.13
C SER A 148 5.51 1.52 2.10
N LEU A 149 6.10 1.52 0.89
CA LEU A 149 5.86 0.52 -0.17
C LEU A 149 6.03 -0.92 0.31
N LEU A 150 6.98 -1.14 1.22
CA LEU A 150 7.43 -2.46 1.67
C LEU A 150 6.86 -2.84 3.04
N LEU A 151 6.10 -1.93 3.67
CA LEU A 151 5.60 -2.08 5.04
C LEU A 151 4.08 -2.03 5.08
N LYS A 152 3.49 -2.98 5.82
CA LYS A 152 2.03 -3.09 5.92
C LYS A 152 1.37 -1.99 6.77
N ALA A 153 2.10 -1.49 7.77
CA ALA A 153 1.67 -0.39 8.63
C ALA A 153 2.82 0.62 8.69
N PRO A 154 2.90 1.54 7.72
CA PRO A 154 4.01 2.46 7.64
C PRO A 154 3.97 3.48 8.77
N MET A 155 5.14 3.73 9.36
CA MET A 155 5.34 4.84 10.28
C MET A 155 5.61 6.10 9.46
N VAL A 156 4.93 7.18 9.81
CA VAL A 156 5.05 8.47 9.13
C VAL A 156 5.40 9.56 10.15
N PRO A 157 6.08 10.65 9.74
CA PRO A 157 6.35 11.78 10.61
C PRO A 157 5.08 12.34 11.28
N ALA A 158 5.22 12.86 12.50
CA ALA A 158 4.09 13.38 13.25
C ALA A 158 3.34 14.47 12.46
N GLY A 159 2.01 14.34 12.37
CA GLY A 159 1.14 15.28 11.65
C GLY A 159 1.02 15.04 10.14
N THR A 160 1.69 14.03 9.58
CA THR A 160 1.55 13.66 8.17
C THR A 160 0.54 12.52 7.97
N PRO A 161 -0.19 12.49 6.84
CA PRO A 161 -1.16 11.43 6.58
C PRO A 161 -0.46 10.12 6.19
N VAL A 162 -1.05 9.01 6.62
CA VAL A 162 -0.66 7.66 6.18
C VAL A 162 -1.26 7.39 4.80
N SER A 163 -0.45 6.85 3.88
CA SER A 163 -0.91 6.39 2.56
C SER A 163 -0.59 4.91 2.43
N ASN A 164 -1.61 4.06 2.29
CA ASN A 164 -1.46 2.60 2.17
C ASN A 164 -1.59 2.09 0.73
N ALA A 165 -1.99 2.94 -0.21
CA ALA A 165 -2.16 2.55 -1.61
C ALA A 165 -0.81 2.24 -2.29
N PHE A 166 -0.53 0.96 -2.54
CA PHE A 166 0.74 0.46 -3.09
C PHE A 166 1.22 1.22 -4.34
N MET A 167 0.37 1.36 -5.36
CA MET A 167 0.77 2.04 -6.61
C MET A 167 1.10 3.52 -6.42
N ARG A 168 0.50 4.18 -5.42
CA ARG A 168 0.84 5.58 -5.09
C ARG A 168 2.20 5.66 -4.41
N GLN A 169 2.47 4.75 -3.48
CA GLN A 169 3.77 4.64 -2.81
C GLN A 169 4.86 4.34 -3.85
N PHE A 170 4.60 3.42 -4.78
CA PHE A 170 5.52 3.09 -5.87
C PHE A 170 5.82 4.31 -6.75
N ALA A 171 4.78 5.01 -7.22
CA ALA A 171 4.95 6.22 -8.01
C ALA A 171 5.74 7.31 -7.27
N ALA A 172 5.55 7.45 -5.95
CA ALA A 172 6.32 8.39 -5.14
C ALA A 172 7.83 8.05 -5.11
N VAL A 173 8.18 6.78 -4.93
CA VAL A 173 9.58 6.32 -4.95
C VAL A 173 10.20 6.50 -6.35
N SER A 174 9.49 6.11 -7.41
CA SER A 174 9.97 6.29 -8.78
C SER A 174 10.20 7.76 -9.14
N LYS A 175 9.26 8.64 -8.75
CA LYS A 175 9.39 10.09 -8.98
C LYS A 175 10.54 10.70 -8.19
N LEU A 176 10.78 10.24 -6.95
CA LEU A 176 11.92 10.66 -6.15
C LEU A 176 13.25 10.29 -6.84
N ILE A 177 13.38 9.05 -7.32
CA ILE A 177 14.61 8.59 -8.01
C ILE A 177 14.81 9.37 -9.32
N ALA A 178 13.74 9.59 -10.09
CA ALA A 178 13.80 10.39 -11.32
C ALA A 178 14.24 11.84 -11.04
N ALA A 179 13.71 12.46 -9.98
CA ALA A 179 14.10 13.79 -9.56
C ALA A 179 15.58 13.84 -9.13
N CYS A 180 16.06 12.85 -8.38
CA CYS A 180 17.48 12.73 -8.02
C CYS A 180 18.39 12.55 -9.25
N ALA A 181 17.89 11.94 -10.32
CA ALA A 181 18.60 11.80 -11.60
C ALA A 181 18.49 13.04 -12.51
N GLY A 182 17.73 14.07 -12.12
CA GLY A 182 17.53 15.29 -12.91
C GLY A 182 16.51 15.14 -14.05
N ILE A 183 15.67 14.11 -14.01
CA ILE A 183 14.65 13.83 -15.04
C ILE A 183 13.29 14.32 -14.53
N ALA A 184 12.67 15.25 -15.26
CA ALA A 184 11.27 15.60 -15.04
C ALA A 184 10.37 14.49 -15.59
N SER A 185 9.73 13.72 -14.71
CA SER A 185 8.87 12.59 -15.12
C SER A 185 7.38 12.98 -15.10
N ASP A 186 6.90 13.55 -16.20
CA ASP A 186 5.44 13.63 -16.48
C ASP A 186 5.02 12.55 -17.48
N ALA A 187 5.62 11.35 -17.38
CA ALA A 187 5.29 10.22 -18.25
C ALA A 187 3.85 9.71 -18.08
N ASP A 188 3.19 10.02 -16.95
CA ASP A 188 1.79 9.67 -16.70
C ASP A 188 0.84 10.44 -17.65
N LEU A 189 1.26 11.60 -18.17
CA LEU A 189 0.46 12.47 -19.03
C LEU A 189 1.18 12.69 -20.37
N GLN A 190 0.97 11.76 -21.30
CA GLN A 190 1.58 11.77 -22.64
C GLN A 190 0.82 12.70 -23.59
N LEU A 191 0.92 14.01 -23.38
CA LEU A 191 0.25 15.01 -24.23
C LEU A 191 0.65 14.90 -25.71
N GLU A 192 1.81 14.33 -26.01
CA GLU A 192 2.33 14.10 -27.36
C GLU A 192 1.38 13.24 -28.21
N PHE A 193 0.59 12.36 -27.59
CA PHE A 193 -0.28 11.43 -28.33
C PHE A 193 -1.55 12.07 -28.85
N PHE A 194 -1.96 13.21 -28.30
CA PHE A 194 -3.23 13.85 -28.65
C PHE A 194 -3.13 15.38 -28.80
N THR A 195 -1.93 15.94 -28.73
CA THR A 195 -1.65 17.35 -29.02
C THR A 195 -0.44 17.49 -29.94
N THR A 196 -0.44 18.52 -30.79
CA THR A 196 0.78 18.91 -31.51
C THR A 196 1.71 19.62 -30.53
N LEU A 197 2.72 18.91 -30.01
CA LEU A 197 3.72 19.53 -29.14
C LEU A 197 4.55 20.54 -29.93
N ASN A 198 4.66 21.76 -29.40
CA ASN A 198 5.64 22.72 -29.88
C ASN A 198 7.06 22.17 -29.61
N LYS A 199 8.00 22.45 -30.52
CA LYS A 199 9.42 22.12 -30.31
C LYS A 199 9.87 22.65 -28.95
N ALA A 200 10.52 21.80 -28.16
CA ALA A 200 11.02 22.13 -26.84
C ALA A 200 11.82 23.43 -26.88
N LYS A 201 11.56 24.34 -25.93
CA LYS A 201 12.44 25.49 -25.70
C LYS A 201 13.74 24.95 -25.11
N CYS A 202 14.77 24.80 -25.95
CA CYS A 202 16.14 24.63 -25.49
C CYS A 202 16.58 25.83 -24.65
#